data_AF-A0A1G0GBD5-F1
#
_entry.id   AF-A0A1G0GBD5-F1
#
_cell.length_a   1.000
_cell.length_b   1.000
_cell.length_c   1.000
_cell.angle_alpha   90.00
_cell.angle_beta   90.00
_cell.angle_gamma   90.00
#
_symmetry.space_group_name_H-M   'P 1'
#
loop_
_entity.id
_entity.type
_entity.pdbx_description
1 polymer ?
#
loop_
_entity_poly.entity_id
_entity_poly.type
_entity_poly.pdbx_seq_one_letter_code
_entity_poly.pdbx_strand_id
1 'polypeptide(L)'
;MAHLWNKTIEIDTILAKKLIESQFQLSISHITLLDEGWDNTVFLVNHEWVFRFPHRPFGVSCMENEIAMLPFVAPHLSFQASIPFYTGKASELFPYPFCGYRPMPLS
;
A
#
# COMPACT_ATOMS: atom_id res chain seq x y z
N MET A 1 -6.64 23.81 20.07
CA MET A 1 -6.35 22.39 19.79
C MET A 1 -6.23 22.26 18.28
N ALA A 2 -5.01 22.14 17.74
CA ALA A 2 -4.81 22.06 16.29
C ALA A 2 -5.26 20.68 15.81
N HIS A 3 -6.25 20.64 14.92
CA HIS A 3 -6.75 19.42 14.31
C HIS A 3 -5.67 18.80 13.39
N LEU A 4 -4.79 17.97 13.96
CA LEU A 4 -3.75 17.18 13.29
C LEU A 4 -4.29 16.06 12.39
N TRP A 5 -5.59 16.07 12.09
CA TRP A 5 -6.31 14.99 11.37
C TRP A 5 -6.26 15.12 9.85
N ASN A 6 -5.56 16.13 9.30
CA ASN A 6 -5.54 16.40 7.86
C ASN A 6 -4.12 16.47 7.28
N LYS A 7 -3.17 15.72 7.86
CA LYS A 7 -1.83 15.66 7.29
C LYS A 7 -1.82 14.62 6.18
N THR A 8 -1.89 15.10 4.94
CA THR A 8 -1.56 14.29 3.76
C THR A 8 -0.09 13.89 3.91
N ILE A 9 0.18 12.59 4.01
CA ILE A 9 1.54 12.08 4.12
C ILE A 9 2.04 11.82 2.72
N GLU A 10 2.93 12.67 2.23
CA GLU A 10 3.66 12.42 1.01
C GLU A 10 4.70 11.31 1.24
N ILE A 11 4.75 10.37 0.30
CA ILE A 11 5.73 9.31 0.29
C ILE A 11 6.48 9.35 -1.04
N ASP A 12 7.81 9.38 -0.96
CA ASP A 12 8.68 9.32 -2.12
C ASP A 12 9.20 7.89 -2.36
N THR A 13 9.90 7.69 -3.47
CA THR A 13 10.47 6.39 -3.83
C THR A 13 11.52 5.90 -2.83
N ILE A 14 12.23 6.81 -2.15
CA ILE A 14 13.29 6.48 -1.18
C ILE A 14 12.65 5.90 0.09
N LEU A 15 11.63 6.57 0.62
CA LEU A 15 10.88 6.15 1.80
C LEU A 15 10.10 4.86 1.51
N ALA A 16 9.42 4.78 0.36
CA ALA A 16 8.73 3.56 -0.06
C ALA A 16 9.68 2.37 -0.14
N LYS A 17 10.86 2.54 -0.76
CA LYS A 17 11.88 1.49 -0.81
C LYS A 17 12.30 1.04 0.58
N LYS A 18 12.64 1.99 1.45
CA LYS A 18 13.07 1.70 2.83
C LYS A 18 12.00 0.94 3.61
N LEU A 19 10.73 1.34 3.50
CA LEU A 19 9.62 0.69 4.18
C LEU A 19 9.43 -0.75 3.71
N ILE A 20 9.44 -0.96 2.40
CA ILE A 20 9.27 -2.30 1.81
C ILE A 20 10.44 -3.21 2.23
N GLU A 21 11.68 -2.77 2.07
CA GLU A 21 12.87 -3.55 2.46
C GLU A 21 12.95 -3.80 3.97
N SER A 22 12.39 -2.90 4.80
CA SER A 22 12.38 -3.08 6.26
C SER A 22 11.36 -4.12 6.73
N GLN A 23 10.26 -4.32 5.99
CA GLN A 23 9.14 -5.17 6.41
C GLN A 23 9.06 -6.48 5.63
N PHE A 24 9.67 -6.53 4.45
CA PHE A 24 9.64 -7.69 3.57
C PHE A 24 11.05 -8.07 3.16
N GLN A 25 11.29 -9.39 2.99
CA GLN A 25 12.51 -9.91 2.40
C GLN A 25 12.50 -9.73 0.87
N LEU A 26 12.21 -8.52 0.39
CA LEU A 26 12.15 -8.14 -1.01
C LEU A 26 13.27 -7.13 -1.29
N SER A 27 14.24 -7.51 -2.14
CA SER A 27 15.28 -6.57 -2.58
C SER A 27 14.77 -5.69 -3.72
N ILE A 28 14.81 -4.37 -3.53
CA ILE A 28 14.30 -3.42 -4.52
C ILE A 28 15.45 -2.96 -5.42
N SER A 29 15.45 -3.47 -6.65
CA SER A 29 16.35 -3.04 -7.72
C SER A 29 15.79 -1.85 -8.50
N HIS A 30 14.47 -1.84 -8.75
CA HIS A 30 13.77 -0.79 -9.49
C HIS A 30 12.51 -0.40 -8.74
N ILE A 31 12.29 0.90 -8.58
CA ILE A 31 11.05 1.46 -8.05
C ILE A 31 10.68 2.71 -8.84
N THR A 32 9.44 2.78 -9.30
CA THR A 32 8.94 3.92 -10.08
C THR A 32 7.58 4.32 -9.57
N LEU A 33 7.32 5.63 -9.53
CA LEU A 33 5.99 6.16 -9.27
C LEU A 33 5.12 5.81 -10.49
N LEU A 34 4.07 5.04 -10.27
CA LEU A 34 3.15 4.60 -11.31
C LEU A 34 1.93 5.52 -11.36
N ASP A 35 1.42 5.93 -10.20
CA ASP A 35 0.32 6.86 -10.09
C ASP A 35 0.37 7.58 -8.74
N GLU A 36 -0.06 8.84 -8.73
CA GLU A 36 -0.28 9.62 -7.52
C GLU A 36 -1.78 9.96 -7.49
N GLY A 37 -2.57 8.94 -7.15
CA GLY A 37 -4.01 9.04 -7.11
C GLY A 37 -4.50 9.90 -5.95
N TRP A 38 -5.80 10.20 -5.95
CA TRP A 38 -6.42 11.08 -4.95
C TRP A 38 -6.35 10.54 -3.51
N ASP A 39 -6.29 9.21 -3.36
CA ASP A 39 -6.30 8.50 -2.08
C ASP A 39 -5.00 7.72 -1.77
N ASN A 40 -4.24 7.30 -2.79
CA ASN A 40 -3.05 6.47 -2.64
C ASN A 40 -1.94 6.87 -3.62
N THR A 41 -0.69 6.83 -3.15
CA THR A 41 0.47 6.75 -4.04
C THR A 41 0.77 5.31 -4.40
N VAL A 42 0.98 5.08 -5.68
CA VAL A 42 1.20 3.77 -6.26
C VAL A 42 2.59 3.67 -6.84
N PHE A 43 3.38 2.71 -6.36
CA PHE A 43 4.71 2.42 -6.88
C PHE A 43 4.75 1.06 -7.57
N LEU A 44 5.37 1.02 -8.74
CA LEU A 44 5.78 -0.21 -9.40
C LEU A 44 7.19 -0.58 -8.94
N VAL A 45 7.33 -1.75 -8.33
CA VAL A 45 8.55 -2.29 -7.74
C VAL A 45 9.00 -3.52 -8.53
N ASN A 46 10.28 -3.55 -8.91
CA ASN A 46 10.92 -4.60 -9.70
C ASN A 46 10.18 -4.97 -11.00
N HIS A 47 9.36 -4.05 -11.53
CA HIS A 47 8.45 -4.30 -12.66
C HIS A 47 7.46 -5.46 -12.46
N GLU A 48 7.32 -5.94 -11.22
CA GLU A 48 6.56 -7.16 -10.89
C GLU A 48 5.55 -6.91 -9.75
N TRP A 49 5.67 -5.82 -8.99
CA TRP A 49 4.83 -5.60 -7.81
C TRP A 49 4.28 -4.18 -7.79
N VAL A 50 3.00 -4.04 -7.46
CA VAL A 50 2.33 -2.75 -7.32
C VAL A 50 2.08 -2.51 -5.84
N PHE A 51 2.82 -1.57 -5.25
CA PHE A 51 2.64 -1.14 -3.87
C PHE A 51 1.78 0.11 -3.79
N ARG A 52 0.81 0.13 -2.88
CA ARG A 52 -0.11 1.24 -2.65
C ARG A 52 0.05 1.77 -1.23
N PHE A 53 0.26 3.07 -1.12
CA PHE A 53 0.44 3.79 0.13
C PHE A 53 -0.65 4.83 0.30
N PRO A 54 -1.52 4.71 1.32
CA PRO A 54 -2.59 5.68 1.55
C PRO A 54 -2.04 7.00 2.09
N HIS A 55 -2.61 8.12 1.66
CA HIS A 55 -2.20 9.45 2.11
C HIS A 55 -3.10 10.05 3.20
N ARG A 56 -4.32 9.50 3.41
CA ARG A 56 -5.35 10.09 4.28
C ARG A 56 -5.75 9.14 5.43
N PRO A 57 -5.96 9.67 6.65
CA PRO A 57 -6.39 8.87 7.80
C PRO A 57 -7.83 8.32 7.67
N PHE A 58 -8.69 8.92 6.84
CA PHE A 58 -10.04 8.41 6.60
C PHE A 58 -10.05 7.07 5.84
N GLY A 59 -9.01 6.82 5.03
CA GLY A 59 -8.78 5.54 4.37
C GLY A 59 -8.30 4.46 5.34
N VAL A 60 -7.71 4.82 6.49
CA VAL A 60 -7.15 3.86 7.46
C VAL A 60 -8.27 3.08 8.15
N SER A 61 -9.33 3.74 8.61
CA SER A 61 -10.47 3.04 9.21
C SER A 61 -11.22 2.17 8.20
N CYS A 62 -11.24 2.56 6.92
CA CYS A 62 -11.81 1.76 5.85
C CYS A 62 -10.92 0.56 5.51
N MET A 63 -9.60 0.76 5.44
CA MET A 63 -8.59 -0.27 5.19
C MET A 63 -8.49 -1.27 6.36
N GLU A 64 -8.56 -0.82 7.62
CA GLU A 64 -8.60 -1.68 8.80
C GLU A 64 -9.84 -2.58 8.79
N ASN A 65 -11.01 -2.03 8.44
CA ASN A 65 -12.22 -2.81 8.26
C ASN A 65 -12.11 -3.76 7.05
N GLU A 66 -11.52 -3.33 5.94
CA GLU A 66 -11.32 -4.15 4.74
C GLU A 66 -10.33 -5.30 5.01
N ILE A 67 -9.24 -5.05 5.73
CA ILE A 67 -8.27 -6.06 6.20
C ILE A 67 -8.91 -7.03 7.21
N ALA A 68 -9.74 -6.53 8.12
CA ALA A 68 -10.48 -7.38 9.06
C ALA A 68 -11.54 -8.24 8.37
N MET A 69 -12.12 -7.74 7.27
CA MET A 69 -13.10 -8.47 6.46
C MET A 69 -12.48 -9.37 5.40
N LEU A 70 -11.23 -9.12 4.99
CA LEU A 70 -10.50 -9.87 3.97
C LEU A 70 -10.55 -11.40 4.15
N PRO A 71 -10.44 -11.99 5.36
CA PRO A 71 -10.58 -13.44 5.54
C PRO A 71 -11.97 -14.00 5.15
N PHE A 72 -13.01 -13.18 5.27
CA PHE A 72 -14.39 -13.54 4.98
C PHE A 72 -14.79 -13.26 3.53
N VAL A 73 -14.22 -12.23 2.89
CA VAL A 73 -14.55 -11.85 1.51
C VAL A 73 -13.58 -12.46 0.48
N ALA A 74 -12.31 -12.71 0.84
CA ALA A 74 -11.31 -13.30 -0.05
C ALA A 74 -11.73 -14.64 -0.69
N PRO A 75 -12.45 -15.56 -0.01
CA PRO A 75 -12.95 -16.78 -0.63
C PRO A 75 -14.01 -16.54 -1.73
N HIS A 76 -14.65 -15.37 -1.72
CA HIS A 76 -15.73 -15.00 -2.64
C HIS A 76 -15.28 -13.99 -3.71
N LEU A 77 -14.05 -13.48 -3.61
CA LEU A 77 -13.47 -12.57 -4.59
C LEU A 77 -12.91 -13.36 -5.77
N SER A 78 -13.55 -13.20 -6.92
CA SER A 78 -13.21 -13.89 -8.17
C SER A 78 -11.90 -13.38 -8.81
N PHE A 79 -11.24 -12.38 -8.19
CA PHE A 79 -10.13 -11.65 -8.79
C PHE A 79 -8.88 -11.64 -7.91
N GLN A 80 -7.82 -12.32 -8.36
CA GLN A 80 -6.55 -12.43 -7.61
C GLN A 80 -5.84 -11.08 -7.39
N ALA A 81 -6.10 -10.06 -8.23
CA ALA A 81 -5.47 -8.75 -8.04
C ALA A 81 -6.06 -7.92 -6.88
N SER A 82 -7.14 -8.39 -6.24
CA SER A 82 -7.72 -7.78 -5.05
C SER A 82 -7.10 -8.29 -3.75
N ILE A 83 -6.31 -9.37 -3.80
CA ILE A 83 -5.68 -9.97 -2.62
C ILE A 83 -4.25 -9.42 -2.50
N PRO A 84 -3.90 -8.73 -1.40
CA PRO A 84 -2.55 -8.23 -1.19
C PRO A 84 -1.60 -9.41 -0.96
N PHE A 85 -0.50 -9.44 -1.72
CA PHE A 85 0.60 -10.39 -1.51
C PHE A 85 1.51 -9.93 -0.36
N TYR A 86 1.70 -8.61 -0.25
CA TYR A 86 2.44 -7.97 0.82
C TYR A 86 1.49 -7.10 1.64
N THR A 87 1.49 -7.27 2.95
CA THR A 87 0.72 -6.41 3.87
C THR A 87 1.69 -5.77 4.85
N GLY A 88 1.90 -4.47 4.67
CA GLY A 88 2.79 -3.62 5.45
C GLY A 88 2.05 -3.01 6.62
N LYS A 89 2.72 -2.91 7.76
CA LYS A 89 2.21 -2.35 9.00
C LYS A 89 2.61 -0.89 9.14
N ALA A 90 1.80 -0.13 9.86
CA ALA A 90 2.18 1.18 10.35
C ALA A 90 3.48 1.10 11.17
N SER A 91 4.33 2.11 11.03
CA SER A 91 5.61 2.26 11.71
C SER A 91 5.88 3.73 12.02
N GLU A 92 6.93 4.02 12.78
CA GLU A 92 7.35 5.41 13.03
C GLU A 92 7.71 6.18 11.75
N LEU A 93 8.18 5.48 10.71
CA LEU A 93 8.53 6.07 9.42
C LEU A 93 7.32 6.35 8.53
N PHE A 94 6.24 5.60 8.71
CA PHE A 94 5.00 5.75 7.96
C PHE A 94 3.83 5.18 8.77
N PRO A 95 2.90 6.03 9.22
CA PRO A 95 1.92 5.67 10.25
C PRO A 95 0.72 4.89 9.72
N TYR A 96 0.68 4.56 8.42
CA TYR A 96 -0.44 3.85 7.81
C TYR A 96 -0.03 2.46 7.31
N PRO A 97 -0.94 1.46 7.32
CA PRO A 97 -0.71 0.21 6.64
C PRO A 97 -0.64 0.44 5.12
N PHE A 98 0.08 -0.43 4.41
CA PHE A 98 0.25 -0.36 2.96
C PHE A 98 0.26 -1.77 2.37
N CYS A 99 -0.09 -1.90 1.09
CA CYS A 99 -0.29 -3.22 0.49
C CYS A 99 0.44 -3.33 -0.86
N GLY A 100 1.02 -4.50 -1.12
CA GLY A 100 1.65 -4.86 -2.39
C GLY A 100 0.86 -5.97 -3.10
N TYR A 101 0.56 -5.74 -4.37
CA TYR A 101 -0.25 -6.64 -5.21
C TYR A 101 0.58 -7.12 -6.40
N ARG A 102 0.24 -8.30 -6.93
CA ARG A 102 0.72 -8.70 -8.24
C ARG A 102 -0.01 -7.87 -9.31
N PRO A 103 0.68 -7.21 -10.24
CA PRO A 103 0.05 -6.50 -11.34
C PRO A 103 -0.77 -7.52 -12.14
N MET A 104 -2.03 -7.16 -12.40
CA MET A 104 -2.84 -7.90 -13.36
C MET A 104 -2.18 -7.74 -14.73
N PRO A 105 -1.88 -8.83 -15.46
CA PRO A 105 -1.52 -8.69 -16.86
C PRO A 105 -2.71 -8.09 -17.60
N LEU A 106 -2.52 -6.94 -18.26
CA LEU A 106 -3.48 -6.49 -19.26
C LEU A 106 -3.45 -7.50 -20.40
N SER A 107 -4.52 -8.27 -20.54
CA SER A 107 -4.81 -9.09 -21.73
C SER A 107 -5.17 -8.23 -22.91
#